data_AF-R4XHK9-F1
#
_entry.id   AF-R4XHK9-F1
#
_cell.length_a   1.000
_cell.length_b   1.000
_cell.length_c   1.000
_cell.angle_alpha   90.00
_cell.angle_beta   90.00
_cell.angle_gamma   90.00
#
_symmetry.space_group_name_H-M   'P 1'
#
loop_
_entity.id
_entity.type
_entity.pdbx_description
1 polymer ?
#
loop_
_entity_poly.entity_id
_entity_poly.type
_entity_poly.pdbx_seq_one_letter_code
_entity_poly.pdbx_strand_id
1 'polypeptide(L)'
;MASGVRLFIRVLLGYIAVYAFVLYTWKKPLLPLNEEYLKQYKLIEAPVWDLEEALYINNAHCDPADVNFDRNAVNAHKEDWSRITMDQILLFRQSMEKYVNAAVHKGRISGRGIVMSAGDEAAMQRAIVNISLLRHYGCKLKVQIYHYEDEAEKISQNVIDRLGLLEADVIELGGLKRGTDWKAYQIKAIAIQRCSFEEILYLDTDSYLAKDPTYLFDSAPYHEHGAMLWPDFTKSHPTNPVWRLLGIPCRPEFEGESGQMLFNRARHQDTLHLAEYFALEHQTYYSFMGGDRDSFRIAALALGKRWGGPKRMVAAAGISRPNGGHTMMQSDHLGAWLFVHANLLKHSSLPKDQEKTWSRLTRHKNDTFAGTSLYGDLAGNEKLGDGVKVEVSSTPAMFTGHTTFQEDSKTSAVENVLKDKLVEEIFPDADQALRSFEDLFFRFGGVRL
;
A
#
# COMPACT_ATOMS: atom_id res chain seq x y z
N MET A 1 -47.03 -45.05 0.62
CA MET A 1 -47.19 -43.80 1.40
C MET A 1 -46.18 -43.64 2.55
N ALA A 2 -45.73 -44.73 3.21
CA ALA A 2 -44.85 -44.62 4.39
C ALA A 2 -43.38 -44.20 4.11
N SER A 3 -42.87 -44.34 2.88
CA SER A 3 -41.48 -43.99 2.53
C SER A 3 -41.28 -42.49 2.26
N GLY A 4 -42.25 -41.82 1.62
CA GLY A 4 -42.20 -40.39 1.32
C GLY A 4 -42.26 -39.51 2.57
N VAL A 5 -43.02 -39.93 3.58
CA VAL A 5 -43.14 -39.20 4.86
C VAL A 5 -41.83 -39.24 5.65
N ARG A 6 -41.07 -40.35 5.62
CA ARG A 6 -39.77 -40.45 6.28
C ARG A 6 -38.68 -39.59 5.62
N LEU A 7 -38.73 -39.43 4.30
CA LEU A 7 -37.80 -38.56 3.58
C LEU A 7 -38.11 -37.07 3.85
N PHE A 8 -39.39 -36.71 3.87
CA PHE A 8 -39.84 -35.34 4.17
C PHE A 8 -39.47 -34.93 5.61
N ILE A 9 -39.64 -35.83 6.60
CA ILE A 9 -39.27 -35.56 8.00
C ILE A 9 -37.74 -35.40 8.15
N ARG A 10 -36.92 -36.17 7.43
CA ARG A 10 -35.46 -36.02 7.47
C ARG A 10 -34.97 -34.72 6.82
N VAL A 11 -35.59 -34.30 5.73
CA VAL A 11 -35.30 -33.00 5.10
C VAL A 11 -35.73 -31.84 6.00
N LEU A 12 -36.91 -31.94 6.62
CA LEU A 12 -37.42 -30.90 7.53
C LEU A 12 -36.57 -30.78 8.80
N LEU A 13 -36.14 -31.90 9.40
CA LEU A 13 -35.23 -31.91 10.55
C LEU A 13 -33.83 -31.39 10.18
N GLY A 14 -33.35 -31.67 8.97
CA GLY A 14 -32.11 -31.10 8.44
C GLY A 14 -32.21 -29.58 8.26
N TYR A 15 -33.32 -29.08 7.71
CA TYR A 15 -33.58 -27.65 7.58
C TYR A 15 -33.71 -26.96 8.93
N ILE A 16 -34.39 -27.56 9.91
CA ILE A 16 -34.51 -27.02 11.27
C ILE A 16 -33.17 -27.01 11.99
N ALA A 17 -32.32 -28.02 11.80
CA ALA A 17 -30.97 -28.06 12.38
C ALA A 17 -30.04 -27.00 11.75
N VAL A 18 -30.13 -26.78 10.43
CA VAL A 18 -29.39 -25.71 9.74
C VAL A 18 -29.92 -24.33 10.16
N TYR A 19 -31.23 -24.14 10.25
CA TYR A 19 -31.82 -22.87 10.71
C TYR A 19 -31.52 -22.59 12.19
N ALA A 20 -31.52 -23.61 13.04
CA ALA A 20 -31.13 -23.50 14.44
C ALA A 20 -29.62 -23.23 14.60
N PHE A 21 -28.76 -23.79 13.75
CA PHE A 21 -27.32 -23.48 13.72
C PHE A 21 -27.06 -22.06 13.21
N VAL A 22 -27.80 -21.61 12.19
CA VAL A 22 -27.76 -20.23 11.67
C VAL A 22 -28.27 -19.23 12.71
N LEU A 23 -29.36 -19.54 13.43
CA LEU A 23 -29.89 -18.69 14.51
C LEU A 23 -29.04 -18.71 15.79
N TYR A 24 -28.38 -19.83 16.09
CA TYR A 24 -27.48 -19.95 17.25
C TYR A 24 -26.12 -19.29 17.01
N THR A 25 -25.64 -19.25 15.76
CA THR A 25 -24.45 -18.47 15.37
C THR A 25 -24.73 -16.96 15.28
N TRP A 26 -25.98 -16.54 15.10
CA TRP A 26 -26.41 -15.13 15.07
C TRP A 26 -26.67 -14.48 16.44
N LYS A 27 -26.73 -15.26 17.54
CA LYS A 27 -26.97 -14.73 18.90
C LYS A 27 -25.73 -14.68 19.79
N LYS A 28 -24.53 -14.77 19.22
CA LYS A 28 -23.28 -14.50 19.97
C LYS A 28 -22.91 -13.03 19.85
N PRO A 29 -22.46 -12.39 20.94
CA PRO A 29 -22.19 -10.96 20.95
C PRO A 29 -21.13 -10.64 19.89
N LEU A 30 -21.41 -9.61 19.09
CA LEU A 30 -20.41 -8.89 18.31
C LEU A 30 -19.26 -8.56 19.25
N LEU A 31 -18.01 -8.86 18.87
CA LEU A 31 -16.89 -8.35 19.65
C LEU A 31 -16.86 -6.84 19.38
N PRO A 32 -17.17 -5.98 20.37
CA PRO A 32 -16.88 -4.56 20.21
C PRO A 32 -15.37 -4.40 19.99
N LEU A 33 -14.96 -3.40 19.22
CA LEU A 33 -13.58 -2.91 19.30
C LEU A 33 -13.28 -2.72 20.80
N ASN A 34 -12.23 -3.37 21.31
CA ASN A 34 -11.93 -3.34 22.74
C ASN A 34 -11.91 -1.87 23.20
N GLU A 35 -12.76 -1.49 24.17
CA GLU A 35 -12.96 -0.09 24.60
C GLU A 35 -11.64 0.58 25.02
N GLU A 36 -10.63 -0.21 25.35
CA GLU A 36 -9.27 0.23 25.66
C GLU A 36 -8.55 0.88 24.46
N TYR A 37 -8.86 0.49 23.21
CA TYR A 37 -8.28 1.11 22.00
C TYR A 37 -8.96 2.42 21.61
N LEU A 38 -10.24 2.61 21.96
CA LEU A 38 -10.98 3.85 21.70
C LEU A 38 -10.63 4.97 22.70
N LYS A 39 -10.09 4.62 23.88
CA LYS A 39 -9.67 5.58 24.92
C LYS A 39 -8.44 6.43 24.56
N GLN A 40 -7.89 6.31 23.35
CA GLN A 40 -6.77 7.11 22.86
C GLN A 40 -7.07 7.93 21.59
N TYR A 41 -8.34 8.08 21.20
CA TYR A 41 -8.68 8.95 20.07
C TYR A 41 -8.53 10.44 20.45
N LYS A 42 -7.28 10.91 20.49
CA LYS A 42 -6.91 12.29 20.84
C LYS A 42 -7.02 13.26 19.66
N LEU A 43 -7.50 12.81 18.50
CA LEU A 43 -7.50 13.65 17.30
C LEU A 43 -8.38 14.90 17.49
N ILE A 44 -9.50 14.78 18.21
CA ILE A 44 -10.34 15.94 18.56
C ILE A 44 -9.64 16.89 19.53
N GLU A 45 -8.84 16.36 20.44
CA GLU A 45 -8.07 17.13 21.42
C GLU A 45 -6.76 17.70 20.84
N ALA A 46 -6.33 17.24 19.67
CA ALA A 46 -5.10 17.68 19.04
C ALA A 46 -5.20 19.17 18.63
N PRO A 47 -4.09 19.92 18.66
CA PRO A 47 -4.07 21.32 18.23
C PRO A 47 -4.68 21.50 16.84
N VAL A 48 -5.46 22.57 16.66
CA VAL A 48 -5.98 22.98 15.36
C VAL A 48 -5.35 24.32 15.02
N TRP A 49 -4.47 24.30 14.03
CA TRP A 49 -3.78 25.49 13.55
C TRP A 49 -4.47 26.06 12.33
N ASP A 50 -4.42 27.37 12.19
CA ASP A 50 -4.64 28.00 10.88
C ASP A 50 -3.48 27.67 9.93
N LEU A 51 -3.55 28.18 8.70
CA LEU A 51 -2.52 27.90 7.70
C LEU A 51 -1.18 28.53 8.06
N GLU A 52 -1.17 29.77 8.56
CA GLU A 52 0.05 30.53 8.84
C GLU A 52 0.82 29.90 10.01
N GLU A 53 0.12 29.60 11.10
CA GLU A 53 0.65 28.89 12.26
C GLU A 53 1.20 27.52 11.87
N ALA A 54 0.44 26.74 11.08
CA ALA A 54 0.87 25.43 10.64
C ALA A 54 2.15 25.51 9.79
N LEU A 55 2.25 26.48 8.88
CA LEU A 55 3.46 26.66 8.06
C LEU A 55 4.67 27.05 8.92
N TYR A 56 4.49 27.95 9.89
CA TYR A 56 5.55 28.31 10.83
C TYR A 56 6.07 27.09 11.58
N ILE A 57 5.18 26.26 12.14
CA ILE A 57 5.53 25.05 12.87
C ILE A 57 6.19 24.02 11.95
N ASN A 58 5.60 23.78 10.77
CA ASN A 58 6.05 22.72 9.86
C ASN A 58 7.41 23.04 9.25
N ASN A 59 7.67 24.28 8.88
CA ASN A 59 8.98 24.71 8.35
C ASN A 59 10.10 24.61 9.39
N ALA A 60 9.77 24.63 10.69
CA ALA A 60 10.76 24.40 11.75
C ALA A 60 11.15 22.91 11.91
N HIS A 61 10.36 21.98 11.39
CA HIS A 61 10.57 20.53 11.53
C HIS A 61 10.95 19.84 10.22
N CYS A 62 10.55 20.40 9.09
CA CYS A 62 10.82 19.89 7.76
C CYS A 62 11.32 21.04 6.89
N ASP A 63 12.57 20.97 6.41
CA ASP A 63 13.11 21.98 5.49
C ASP A 63 12.53 21.78 4.07
N PRO A 64 11.72 22.71 3.53
CA PRO A 64 11.18 22.59 2.18
C PRO A 64 12.24 22.46 1.09
N ALA A 65 13.46 22.96 1.31
CA ALA A 65 14.56 22.90 0.36
C ALA A 65 15.17 21.49 0.23
N ASP A 66 15.06 20.66 1.26
CA ASP A 66 15.68 19.32 1.35
C ASP A 66 14.63 18.19 1.41
N VAL A 67 13.35 18.49 1.13
CA VAL A 67 12.28 17.50 1.12
C VAL A 67 12.06 16.98 -0.30
N ASN A 68 12.13 15.66 -0.44
CA ASN A 68 11.79 14.99 -1.68
C ASN A 68 10.27 14.76 -1.76
N PHE A 69 9.52 15.69 -2.35
CA PHE A 69 8.05 15.62 -2.46
C PHE A 69 7.57 15.67 -3.92
N ASP A 70 6.34 15.21 -4.17
CA ASP A 70 5.71 15.34 -5.49
C ASP A 70 5.32 16.80 -5.76
N ARG A 71 6.16 17.49 -6.54
CA ARG A 71 5.95 18.90 -6.91
C ARG A 71 4.71 19.09 -7.77
N ASN A 72 4.36 18.13 -8.61
CA ASN A 72 3.19 18.24 -9.48
C ASN A 72 1.92 18.16 -8.63
N ALA A 73 1.86 17.21 -7.69
CA ALA A 73 0.75 17.10 -6.75
C ALA A 73 0.61 18.36 -5.88
N VAL A 74 1.72 18.84 -5.30
CA VAL A 74 1.69 20.08 -4.48
C VAL A 74 1.27 21.29 -5.32
N ASN A 75 1.82 21.49 -6.51
CA ASN A 75 1.45 22.63 -7.34
C ASN A 75 0.01 22.57 -7.83
N ALA A 76 -0.51 21.38 -8.11
CA ALA A 76 -1.89 21.19 -8.55
C ALA A 76 -2.91 21.48 -7.43
N HIS A 77 -2.54 21.32 -6.17
CA HIS A 77 -3.49 21.40 -5.05
C HIS A 77 -3.22 22.49 -4.01
N LYS A 78 -2.05 23.16 -4.03
CA LYS A 78 -1.67 24.17 -3.02
C LYS A 78 -2.70 25.29 -2.82
N GLU A 79 -3.38 25.72 -3.88
CA GLU A 79 -4.42 26.75 -3.79
C GLU A 79 -5.69 26.24 -3.10
N ASP A 80 -6.06 24.98 -3.33
CA ASP A 80 -7.20 24.37 -2.66
C ASP A 80 -6.86 24.04 -1.20
N TRP A 81 -5.65 23.57 -0.95
CA TRP A 81 -5.14 23.32 0.40
C TRP A 81 -5.11 24.57 1.27
N SER A 82 -4.76 25.73 0.70
CA SER A 82 -4.73 26.99 1.44
C SER A 82 -6.12 27.51 1.81
N ARG A 83 -7.16 27.06 1.09
CA ARG A 83 -8.57 27.39 1.36
C ARG A 83 -9.18 26.56 2.49
N ILE A 84 -8.51 25.49 2.94
CA ILE A 84 -9.03 24.64 4.03
C ILE A 84 -8.98 25.41 5.36
N THR A 85 -10.16 25.70 5.92
CA THR A 85 -10.30 26.45 7.17
C THR A 85 -10.10 25.56 8.40
N MET A 86 -9.89 26.17 9.57
CA MET A 86 -9.85 25.43 10.84
C MET A 86 -11.17 24.68 11.12
N ASP A 87 -12.32 25.29 10.79
CA ASP A 87 -13.63 24.66 10.95
C ASP A 87 -13.76 23.41 10.07
N GLN A 88 -13.25 23.46 8.83
CA GLN A 88 -13.21 22.28 7.96
C GLN A 88 -12.32 21.18 8.54
N ILE A 89 -11.14 21.52 9.08
CA ILE A 89 -10.28 20.54 9.76
C ILE A 89 -11.02 19.89 10.95
N LEU A 90 -11.71 20.67 11.77
CA LEU A 90 -12.52 20.15 12.89
C LEU A 90 -13.63 19.21 12.40
N LEU A 91 -14.34 19.59 11.34
CA LEU A 91 -15.38 18.75 10.72
C LEU A 91 -14.81 17.43 10.17
N PHE A 92 -13.64 17.46 9.55
CA PHE A 92 -12.96 16.26 9.09
C PHE A 92 -12.66 15.33 10.26
N ARG A 93 -12.05 15.85 11.34
CA ARG A 93 -11.72 15.06 12.54
C ARG A 93 -12.95 14.45 13.21
N GLN A 94 -14.03 15.21 13.33
CA GLN A 94 -15.30 14.70 13.87
C GLN A 94 -15.89 13.59 13.01
N SER A 95 -15.80 13.73 11.68
CA SER A 95 -16.31 12.73 10.74
C SER A 95 -15.47 11.44 10.78
N MET A 96 -14.14 11.57 10.85
CA MET A 96 -13.22 10.44 11.05
C MET A 96 -13.53 9.69 12.35
N GLU A 97 -13.69 10.42 13.48
CA GLU A 97 -14.01 9.81 14.77
C GLU A 97 -15.33 9.04 14.72
N LYS A 98 -16.37 9.70 14.19
CA LYS A 98 -17.70 9.13 14.06
C LYS A 98 -17.67 7.84 13.26
N TYR A 99 -16.92 7.79 12.16
CA TYR A 99 -16.82 6.60 11.33
C TYR A 99 -16.11 5.46 12.07
N VAL A 100 -14.96 5.72 12.69
CA VAL A 100 -14.19 4.71 13.45
C VAL A 100 -15.01 4.14 14.61
N ASN A 101 -15.75 4.99 15.34
CA ASN A 101 -16.58 4.58 16.47
C ASN A 101 -17.85 3.81 16.06
N ALA A 102 -18.39 4.05 14.87
CA ALA A 102 -19.57 3.35 14.36
C ALA A 102 -19.23 1.93 13.84
N ALA A 103 -17.96 1.60 13.72
CA ALA A 103 -17.53 0.43 13.02
C ALA A 103 -17.68 -0.85 13.89
N VAL A 104 -18.46 -1.80 13.39
CA VAL A 104 -18.78 -3.05 14.08
C VAL A 104 -18.37 -4.24 13.21
N HIS A 105 -17.66 -5.19 13.80
CA HIS A 105 -17.23 -6.39 13.10
C HIS A 105 -18.27 -7.52 13.09
N LYS A 106 -18.43 -8.14 11.92
CA LYS A 106 -19.26 -9.33 11.72
C LYS A 106 -18.40 -10.46 11.14
N GLY A 107 -18.23 -11.55 11.91
CA GLY A 107 -17.64 -12.80 11.42
C GLY A 107 -16.47 -13.31 12.27
N ARG A 108 -16.20 -14.61 12.17
CA ARG A 108 -14.99 -15.22 12.72
C ARG A 108 -13.92 -15.16 11.64
N ILE A 109 -12.93 -14.32 11.87
CA ILE A 109 -11.79 -14.09 10.98
C ILE A 109 -10.59 -14.83 11.60
N SER A 110 -9.83 -15.57 10.80
CA SER A 110 -8.64 -16.30 11.27
C SER A 110 -7.69 -16.62 10.13
N GLY A 111 -6.41 -16.79 10.44
CA GLY A 111 -5.39 -17.26 9.50
C GLY A 111 -4.75 -16.15 8.66
N ARG A 112 -3.73 -16.56 7.90
CA ARG A 112 -2.88 -15.71 7.07
C ARG A 112 -3.30 -15.80 5.60
N GLY A 113 -3.29 -14.67 4.89
CA GLY A 113 -3.56 -14.68 3.45
C GLY A 113 -3.15 -13.40 2.75
N ILE A 114 -3.17 -13.49 1.42
CA ILE A 114 -2.86 -12.40 0.51
C ILE A 114 -4.16 -11.84 -0.04
N VAL A 115 -4.29 -10.52 -0.02
CA VAL A 115 -5.42 -9.79 -0.60
C VAL A 115 -4.91 -8.96 -1.76
N MET A 116 -5.56 -9.07 -2.91
CA MET A 116 -5.28 -8.25 -4.09
C MET A 116 -6.55 -7.57 -4.56
N SER A 117 -6.38 -6.51 -5.34
CA SER A 117 -7.48 -5.87 -6.05
C SER A 117 -7.20 -5.78 -7.54
N ALA A 118 -8.17 -6.19 -8.35
CA ALA A 118 -8.01 -6.28 -9.80
C ALA A 118 -9.34 -6.00 -10.49
N GLY A 119 -9.48 -4.81 -11.10
CA GLY A 119 -10.74 -4.37 -11.70
C GLY A 119 -10.87 -4.55 -13.22
N ASP A 120 -9.86 -5.11 -13.87
CA ASP A 120 -9.87 -5.39 -15.30
C ASP A 120 -9.06 -6.66 -15.65
N GLU A 121 -9.22 -7.13 -16.88
CA GLU A 121 -8.52 -8.34 -17.34
C GLU A 121 -6.99 -8.19 -17.29
N ALA A 122 -6.45 -7.00 -17.56
CA ALA A 122 -5.01 -6.77 -17.50
C ALA A 122 -4.46 -6.91 -16.06
N ALA A 123 -5.18 -6.41 -15.06
CA ALA A 123 -4.87 -6.57 -13.64
C ALA A 123 -4.96 -8.03 -13.22
N MET A 124 -5.98 -8.76 -13.67
CA MET A 124 -6.10 -10.20 -13.41
C MET A 124 -4.97 -11.00 -14.04
N GLN A 125 -4.52 -10.66 -15.25
CA GLN A 125 -3.35 -11.29 -15.87
C GLN A 125 -2.06 -11.00 -15.08
N ARG A 126 -1.87 -9.78 -14.58
CA ARG A 126 -0.77 -9.46 -13.65
C ARG A 126 -0.87 -10.28 -12.36
N ALA A 127 -2.06 -10.45 -11.80
CA ALA A 127 -2.29 -11.32 -10.64
C ALA A 127 -1.90 -12.76 -10.94
N ILE A 128 -2.21 -13.30 -12.13
CA ILE A 128 -1.77 -14.65 -12.54
C ILE A 128 -0.24 -14.76 -12.52
N VAL A 129 0.48 -13.78 -13.07
CA VAL A 129 1.96 -13.77 -13.06
C VAL A 129 2.48 -13.73 -11.63
N ASN A 130 1.93 -12.85 -10.81
CA ASN A 130 2.31 -12.67 -9.40
C ASN A 130 2.09 -13.94 -8.58
N ILE A 131 0.92 -14.55 -8.69
CA ILE A 131 0.59 -15.78 -7.97
C ILE A 131 1.39 -16.96 -8.52
N SER A 132 1.68 -17.01 -9.83
CA SER A 132 2.56 -18.05 -10.39
C SER A 132 3.97 -17.98 -9.81
N LEU A 133 4.53 -16.77 -9.63
CA LEU A 133 5.80 -16.56 -8.92
C LEU A 133 5.70 -17.05 -7.47
N LEU A 134 4.67 -16.65 -6.73
CA LEU A 134 4.43 -17.10 -5.36
C LEU A 134 4.41 -18.63 -5.26
N ARG A 135 3.65 -19.30 -6.14
CA ARG A 135 3.57 -20.77 -6.16
C ARG A 135 4.89 -21.41 -6.55
N HIS A 136 5.65 -20.79 -7.47
CA HIS A 136 7.00 -21.23 -7.83
C HIS A 136 7.96 -21.19 -6.63
N TYR A 137 7.90 -20.13 -5.82
CA TYR A 137 8.70 -19.99 -4.60
C TYR A 137 8.17 -20.83 -3.42
N GLY A 138 7.13 -21.64 -3.62
CA GLY A 138 6.59 -22.55 -2.61
C GLY A 138 5.56 -21.94 -1.67
N CYS A 139 5.17 -20.67 -1.86
CA CYS A 139 4.19 -19.99 -1.00
C CYS A 139 2.82 -20.69 -1.05
N LYS A 140 2.29 -21.00 0.14
CA LYS A 140 0.99 -21.68 0.34
C LYS A 140 -0.11 -20.78 0.89
N LEU A 141 0.17 -19.49 1.05
CA LEU A 141 -0.85 -18.53 1.48
C LEU A 141 -2.01 -18.52 0.47
N LYS A 142 -3.23 -18.53 1.02
CA LYS A 142 -4.45 -18.35 0.24
C LYS A 142 -4.50 -16.92 -0.29
N VAL A 143 -5.01 -16.76 -1.50
CA VAL A 143 -5.08 -15.47 -2.19
C VAL A 143 -6.53 -15.16 -2.46
N GLN A 144 -6.98 -13.97 -2.06
CA GLN A 144 -8.29 -13.43 -2.39
C GLN A 144 -8.13 -12.19 -3.25
N ILE A 145 -8.77 -12.18 -4.41
CA ILE A 145 -8.71 -11.09 -5.38
C ILE A 145 -10.09 -10.46 -5.45
N TYR A 146 -10.16 -9.16 -5.19
CA TYR A 146 -11.41 -8.41 -5.17
C TYR A 146 -11.58 -7.52 -6.40
N HIS A 147 -12.82 -7.42 -6.89
CA HIS A 147 -13.23 -6.54 -7.98
C HIS A 147 -14.64 -5.97 -7.73
N TYR A 148 -15.00 -4.89 -8.44
CA TYR A 148 -16.38 -4.35 -8.38
C TYR A 148 -17.37 -5.20 -9.19
N GLU A 149 -18.66 -5.07 -8.86
CA GLU A 149 -19.78 -5.74 -9.54
C GLU A 149 -19.80 -5.45 -11.05
N ASP A 150 -19.57 -4.20 -11.46
CA ASP A 150 -19.59 -3.77 -12.86
C ASP A 150 -18.30 -4.08 -13.65
N GLU A 151 -17.35 -4.78 -13.03
CA GLU A 151 -16.09 -5.20 -13.63
C GLU A 151 -16.10 -6.68 -14.04
N ALA A 152 -17.00 -7.49 -13.46
CA ALA A 152 -17.10 -8.93 -13.72
C ALA A 152 -17.26 -9.27 -15.21
N GLU A 153 -18.12 -8.53 -15.92
CA GLU A 153 -18.40 -8.75 -17.36
C GLU A 153 -17.19 -8.51 -18.26
N LYS A 154 -16.16 -7.79 -17.77
CA LYS A 154 -14.96 -7.42 -18.52
C LYS A 154 -13.82 -8.43 -18.35
N ILE A 155 -14.02 -9.46 -17.52
CA ILE A 155 -13.00 -10.46 -17.19
C ILE A 155 -13.39 -11.78 -17.86
N SER A 156 -12.54 -12.28 -18.74
CA SER A 156 -12.80 -13.56 -19.40
C SER A 156 -12.81 -14.74 -18.40
N GLN A 157 -13.72 -15.70 -18.60
CA GLN A 157 -13.81 -16.90 -17.76
C GLN A 157 -12.48 -17.68 -17.74
N ASN A 158 -11.73 -17.69 -18.85
CA ASN A 158 -10.41 -18.32 -18.93
C ASN A 158 -9.42 -17.76 -17.88
N VAL A 159 -9.46 -16.46 -17.64
CA VAL A 159 -8.60 -15.80 -16.65
C VAL A 159 -9.01 -16.20 -15.23
N ILE A 160 -10.31 -16.26 -14.95
CA ILE A 160 -10.85 -16.75 -13.66
C ILE A 160 -10.44 -18.21 -13.43
N ASP A 161 -10.58 -19.07 -14.44
CA ASP A 161 -10.22 -20.49 -14.35
C ASP A 161 -8.72 -20.67 -14.06
N ARG A 162 -7.86 -19.88 -14.71
CA ARG A 162 -6.40 -19.89 -14.46
C ARG A 162 -6.06 -19.46 -13.03
N LEU A 163 -6.76 -18.45 -12.49
CA LEU A 163 -6.61 -18.03 -11.10
C LEU A 163 -7.07 -19.13 -10.12
N GLY A 164 -8.17 -19.83 -10.44
CA GLY A 164 -8.64 -20.98 -9.67
C GLY A 164 -7.62 -22.13 -9.63
N LEU A 165 -6.95 -22.42 -10.75
CA LEU A 165 -5.84 -23.40 -10.79
C LEU A 165 -4.64 -23.01 -9.93
N LEU A 166 -4.47 -21.72 -9.65
CA LEU A 166 -3.43 -21.19 -8.76
C LEU A 166 -3.89 -21.09 -7.29
N GLU A 167 -5.06 -21.64 -6.97
CA GLU A 167 -5.70 -21.57 -5.65
C GLU A 167 -5.94 -20.12 -5.19
N ALA A 168 -6.40 -19.26 -6.10
CA ALA A 168 -6.85 -17.91 -5.80
C ALA A 168 -8.36 -17.79 -5.94
N ASP A 169 -9.00 -17.20 -4.93
CA ASP A 169 -10.43 -16.92 -4.93
C ASP A 169 -10.67 -15.53 -5.54
N VAL A 170 -11.44 -15.47 -6.63
CA VAL A 170 -11.89 -14.21 -7.23
C VAL A 170 -13.26 -13.86 -6.63
N ILE A 171 -13.36 -12.71 -5.98
CA ILE A 171 -14.49 -12.32 -5.14
C ILE A 171 -15.04 -10.96 -5.58
N GLU A 172 -16.32 -10.95 -5.91
CA GLU A 172 -17.04 -9.71 -6.22
C GLU A 172 -17.43 -8.95 -4.94
N LEU A 173 -17.20 -7.64 -4.94
CA LEU A 173 -17.70 -6.74 -3.89
C LEU A 173 -19.15 -6.35 -4.14
N GLY A 174 -20.08 -7.19 -3.69
CA GLY A 174 -21.51 -6.93 -3.83
C GLY A 174 -21.96 -5.62 -3.17
N GLY A 175 -22.81 -4.86 -3.88
CA GLY A 175 -23.43 -3.64 -3.37
C GLY A 175 -22.59 -2.37 -3.49
N LEU A 176 -21.42 -2.46 -4.13
CA LEU A 176 -20.58 -1.32 -4.50
C LEU A 176 -20.42 -1.30 -6.01
N LYS A 177 -20.90 -0.22 -6.64
CA LYS A 177 -20.70 0.03 -8.06
C LYS A 177 -19.62 1.08 -8.22
N ARG A 178 -18.77 0.95 -9.24
CA ARG A 178 -17.80 1.99 -9.56
C ARG A 178 -18.54 3.29 -9.92
N GLY A 179 -18.39 4.32 -9.09
CA GLY A 179 -18.90 5.65 -9.42
C GLY A 179 -18.18 6.23 -10.65
N THR A 180 -18.75 7.24 -11.30
CA THR A 180 -18.11 7.92 -12.44
C THR A 180 -16.80 8.62 -12.04
N ASP A 181 -16.71 9.03 -10.78
CA ASP A 181 -15.58 9.77 -10.20
C ASP A 181 -14.66 8.85 -9.35
N TRP A 182 -14.93 7.55 -9.35
CA TRP A 182 -14.15 6.56 -8.61
C TRP A 182 -12.96 6.11 -9.46
N LYS A 183 -11.74 6.29 -8.95
CA LYS A 183 -10.55 5.64 -9.53
C LYS A 183 -10.51 4.21 -9.01
N ALA A 184 -10.12 3.25 -9.85
CA ALA A 184 -10.09 1.82 -9.53
C ALA A 184 -9.38 1.48 -8.20
N TYR A 185 -8.46 2.32 -7.73
CA TYR A 185 -7.65 2.11 -6.52
C TYR A 185 -8.38 2.30 -5.18
N GLN A 186 -9.60 2.85 -5.13
CA GLN A 186 -10.36 2.99 -3.87
C GLN A 186 -10.79 1.64 -3.27
N ILE A 187 -10.72 0.58 -4.07
CA ILE A 187 -11.14 -0.76 -3.69
C ILE A 187 -10.23 -1.39 -2.61
N LYS A 188 -8.97 -0.96 -2.47
CA LYS A 188 -7.98 -1.67 -1.64
C LYS A 188 -8.42 -1.81 -0.18
N ALA A 189 -8.79 -0.69 0.43
CA ALA A 189 -9.21 -0.66 1.83
C ALA A 189 -10.48 -1.50 2.04
N ILE A 190 -11.42 -1.45 1.10
CA ILE A 190 -12.66 -2.22 1.12
C ILE A 190 -12.37 -3.73 0.94
N ALA A 191 -11.48 -4.10 0.03
CA ALA A 191 -11.04 -5.47 -0.19
C ALA A 191 -10.38 -6.06 1.06
N ILE A 192 -9.48 -5.29 1.68
CA ILE A 192 -8.89 -5.65 2.97
C ILE A 192 -9.99 -5.83 4.01
N GLN A 193 -10.96 -4.92 4.10
CA GLN A 193 -12.05 -5.04 5.07
C GLN A 193 -12.91 -6.29 4.88
N ARG A 194 -13.16 -6.69 3.62
CA ARG A 194 -14.05 -7.79 3.24
C ARG A 194 -13.36 -9.15 3.20
N CYS A 195 -12.03 -9.21 3.32
CA CYS A 195 -11.28 -10.46 3.32
C CYS A 195 -11.56 -11.32 4.55
N SER A 196 -11.32 -12.63 4.41
CA SER A 196 -11.54 -13.59 5.51
C SER A 196 -10.30 -13.81 6.39
N PHE A 197 -9.23 -13.05 6.18
CA PHE A 197 -7.95 -13.22 6.89
C PHE A 197 -7.82 -12.30 8.09
N GLU A 198 -7.19 -12.83 9.14
CA GLU A 198 -6.82 -12.06 10.33
C GLU A 198 -5.46 -11.40 10.15
N GLU A 199 -4.52 -12.12 9.54
CA GLU A 199 -3.20 -11.64 9.20
C GLU A 199 -3.12 -11.49 7.68
N ILE A 200 -3.01 -10.24 7.23
CA ILE A 200 -3.25 -9.84 5.85
C ILE A 200 -1.95 -9.31 5.26
N LEU A 201 -1.51 -9.87 4.13
CA LEU A 201 -0.59 -9.21 3.21
C LEU A 201 -1.45 -8.65 2.06
N TYR A 202 -1.68 -7.34 2.05
CA TYR A 202 -2.22 -6.71 0.84
C TYR A 202 -1.10 -6.58 -0.19
N LEU A 203 -1.39 -6.91 -1.45
CA LEU A 203 -0.43 -6.84 -2.55
C LEU A 203 -1.14 -6.35 -3.82
N ASP A 204 -0.61 -5.29 -4.41
CA ASP A 204 -1.03 -4.85 -5.74
C ASP A 204 -0.64 -5.89 -6.80
N THR A 205 -1.46 -6.01 -7.85
CA THR A 205 -1.21 -6.99 -8.91
C THR A 205 0.12 -6.77 -9.64
N ASP A 206 0.61 -5.52 -9.68
CA ASP A 206 1.90 -5.09 -10.23
C ASP A 206 3.03 -5.02 -9.20
N SER A 207 2.80 -5.42 -7.94
CA SER A 207 3.85 -5.60 -6.92
C SER A 207 4.22 -7.07 -6.79
N TYR A 208 5.23 -7.50 -7.55
CA TYR A 208 5.65 -8.91 -7.60
C TYR A 208 6.63 -9.25 -6.47
N LEU A 209 6.64 -10.51 -6.05
CA LEU A 209 7.54 -11.01 -5.02
C LEU A 209 8.73 -11.77 -5.63
N ALA A 210 9.93 -11.52 -5.10
CA ALA A 210 11.15 -12.24 -5.48
C ALA A 210 11.36 -13.55 -4.70
N LYS A 211 10.61 -13.79 -3.62
CA LYS A 211 10.65 -15.01 -2.80
C LYS A 211 9.33 -15.20 -2.02
N ASP A 212 9.18 -16.33 -1.33
CA ASP A 212 8.05 -16.58 -0.43
C ASP A 212 7.99 -15.52 0.70
N PRO A 213 6.88 -14.77 0.85
CA PRO A 213 6.74 -13.73 1.87
C PRO A 213 6.30 -14.25 3.24
N THR A 214 6.03 -15.55 3.41
CA THR A 214 5.39 -16.09 4.62
C THR A 214 6.12 -15.72 5.91
N TYR A 215 7.45 -15.65 5.88
CA TYR A 215 8.28 -15.27 7.03
C TYR A 215 8.05 -13.83 7.53
N LEU A 216 7.45 -12.94 6.73
CA LEU A 216 7.13 -11.57 7.16
C LEU A 216 6.14 -11.56 8.34
N PHE A 217 5.20 -12.52 8.36
CA PHE A 217 4.23 -12.67 9.45
C PHE A 217 4.86 -13.13 10.77
N ASP A 218 6.10 -13.64 10.72
CA ASP A 218 6.85 -14.09 11.89
C ASP A 218 8.00 -13.12 12.24
N SER A 219 8.05 -11.96 11.57
CA SER A 219 9.09 -10.97 11.80
C SER A 219 8.88 -10.24 13.13
N ALA A 220 9.99 -9.89 13.79
CA ALA A 220 9.98 -9.07 15.00
C ALA A 220 9.15 -7.77 14.86
N PRO A 221 9.33 -6.93 13.82
CA PRO A 221 8.52 -5.72 13.66
C PRO A 221 7.02 -5.99 13.49
N TYR A 222 6.64 -7.06 12.78
CA TYR A 222 5.22 -7.41 12.64
C TYR A 222 4.63 -7.92 13.96
N HIS A 223 5.35 -8.76 14.70
CA HIS A 223 4.91 -9.19 16.03
C HIS A 223 4.82 -8.01 17.01
N GLU A 224 5.76 -7.07 16.97
CA GLU A 224 5.77 -5.92 17.86
C GLU A 224 4.61 -4.97 17.58
N HIS A 225 4.38 -4.61 16.32
CA HIS A 225 3.42 -3.56 15.98
C HIS A 225 2.09 -4.09 15.47
N GLY A 226 2.04 -5.29 14.88
CA GLY A 226 0.86 -5.84 14.22
C GLY A 226 0.58 -5.21 12.86
N ALA A 227 1.47 -4.36 12.35
CA ALA A 227 1.40 -3.82 11.00
C ALA A 227 2.81 -3.60 10.46
N MET A 228 3.00 -3.78 9.16
CA MET A 228 4.18 -3.28 8.46
C MET A 228 3.76 -2.51 7.22
N LEU A 229 4.36 -1.35 7.02
CA LEU A 229 4.18 -0.49 5.86
C LEU A 229 5.53 -0.33 5.14
N TRP A 230 5.49 0.17 3.91
CA TRP A 230 6.68 0.44 3.10
C TRP A 230 6.71 1.90 2.67
N PRO A 231 7.89 2.52 2.56
CA PRO A 231 8.02 3.91 2.13
C PRO A 231 7.86 4.03 0.61
N ASP A 232 7.20 5.11 0.19
CA ASP A 232 7.26 5.69 -1.15
C ASP A 232 8.59 6.46 -1.34
N PHE A 233 8.86 6.96 -2.54
CA PHE A 233 9.97 7.87 -2.79
C PHE A 233 9.76 9.25 -2.18
N THR A 234 8.52 9.66 -2.00
CA THR A 234 8.13 11.02 -1.62
C THR A 234 7.86 11.17 -0.13
N LYS A 235 8.04 12.39 0.37
CA LYS A 235 7.66 12.85 1.70
C LYS A 235 6.56 13.89 1.56
N SER A 236 5.75 14.06 2.61
CA SER A 236 4.71 15.09 2.62
C SER A 236 5.32 16.48 2.81
N HIS A 237 4.98 17.40 1.91
CA HIS A 237 5.44 18.79 1.97
C HIS A 237 4.92 19.51 3.23
N PRO A 238 5.65 20.49 3.81
CA PRO A 238 5.20 21.27 4.96
C PRO A 238 3.84 21.97 4.79
N THR A 239 3.45 22.29 3.56
CA THR A 239 2.14 22.91 3.24
C THR A 239 0.99 21.91 3.16
N ASN A 240 1.26 20.61 3.24
CA ASN A 240 0.22 19.58 3.08
C ASN A 240 -0.80 19.68 4.25
N PRO A 241 -2.11 19.75 3.97
CA PRO A 241 -3.17 19.78 4.98
C PRO A 241 -3.14 18.62 5.99
N VAL A 242 -2.51 17.50 5.67
CA VAL A 242 -2.40 16.33 6.55
C VAL A 242 -1.85 16.68 7.93
N TRP A 243 -0.91 17.62 8.03
CA TRP A 243 -0.33 18.04 9.31
C TRP A 243 -1.35 18.75 10.19
N ARG A 244 -2.18 19.61 9.58
CA ARG A 244 -3.31 20.27 10.25
C ARG A 244 -4.41 19.27 10.58
N LEU A 245 -4.69 18.32 9.68
CA LEU A 245 -5.66 17.25 9.92
C LEU A 245 -5.27 16.41 11.14
N LEU A 246 -4.01 16.04 11.26
CA LEU A 246 -3.47 15.23 12.34
C LEU A 246 -3.18 16.02 13.63
N GLY A 247 -2.99 17.34 13.52
CA GLY A 247 -2.60 18.20 14.64
C GLY A 247 -1.19 17.91 15.15
N ILE A 248 -0.30 17.47 14.25
CA ILE A 248 1.10 17.18 14.55
C ILE A 248 2.02 18.01 13.65
N PRO A 249 3.20 18.43 14.13
CA PRO A 249 4.19 19.08 13.28
C PRO A 249 4.59 18.16 12.13
N CYS A 250 5.02 18.77 11.02
CA CYS A 250 5.57 18.03 9.89
C CYS A 250 6.65 17.04 10.34
N ARG A 251 6.53 15.81 9.85
CA ARG A 251 7.49 14.74 10.10
C ARG A 251 8.33 14.55 8.84
N PRO A 252 9.67 14.61 8.91
CA PRO A 252 10.55 14.43 7.75
C PRO A 252 10.68 12.95 7.34
N GLU A 253 9.57 12.20 7.36
CA GLU A 253 9.46 10.80 6.99
C GLU A 253 8.89 10.63 5.58
N PHE A 254 9.09 9.45 5.01
CA PHE A 254 8.52 9.10 3.71
C PHE A 254 7.05 8.75 3.86
N GLU A 255 6.28 9.16 2.87
CA GLU A 255 4.91 8.69 2.69
C GLU A 255 4.89 7.16 2.56
N GLY A 256 3.76 6.55 2.89
CA GLY A 256 3.53 5.14 2.70
C GLY A 256 3.29 4.81 1.24
N GLU A 257 3.70 3.62 0.81
CA GLU A 257 3.34 3.00 -0.44
C GLU A 257 2.31 1.90 -0.17
N SER A 258 1.12 2.01 -0.78
CA SER A 258 0.00 1.08 -0.58
C SER A 258 0.05 -0.15 -1.51
N GLY A 259 1.08 -0.27 -2.35
CA GLY A 259 1.31 -1.44 -3.21
C GLY A 259 1.58 -2.73 -2.43
N GLN A 260 2.06 -2.63 -1.18
CA GLN A 260 2.20 -3.77 -0.28
C GLN A 260 2.14 -3.34 1.18
N MET A 261 1.34 -4.05 1.98
CA MET A 261 1.16 -3.75 3.40
C MET A 261 0.85 -5.03 4.17
N LEU A 262 1.36 -5.13 5.39
CA LEU A 262 0.98 -6.19 6.32
C LEU A 262 0.13 -5.62 7.45
N PHE A 263 -0.96 -6.29 7.78
CA PHE A 263 -1.81 -5.94 8.92
C PHE A 263 -2.25 -7.18 9.69
N ASN A 264 -2.24 -7.07 11.01
CA ASN A 264 -2.99 -7.92 11.91
C ASN A 264 -4.30 -7.19 12.19
N ARG A 265 -5.40 -7.73 11.65
CA ARG A 265 -6.73 -7.14 11.73
C ARG A 265 -7.15 -6.90 13.17
N ALA A 266 -6.95 -7.87 14.06
CA ALA A 266 -7.37 -7.74 15.46
C ALA A 266 -6.72 -6.54 16.17
N ARG A 267 -5.53 -6.10 15.73
CA ARG A 267 -4.77 -4.99 16.33
C ARG A 267 -4.93 -3.65 15.61
N HIS A 268 -5.26 -3.68 14.33
CA HIS A 268 -5.30 -2.51 13.44
C HIS A 268 -6.66 -2.30 12.78
N GLN A 269 -7.72 -2.88 13.32
CA GLN A 269 -9.03 -2.77 12.70
C GLN A 269 -9.53 -1.33 12.58
N ASP A 270 -9.29 -0.53 13.61
CA ASP A 270 -9.57 0.91 13.62
C ASP A 270 -8.84 1.64 12.48
N THR A 271 -7.58 1.31 12.27
CA THR A 271 -6.73 1.84 11.19
C THR A 271 -7.28 1.46 9.82
N LEU A 272 -7.64 0.18 9.65
CA LEU A 272 -8.23 -0.30 8.41
C LEU A 272 -9.61 0.33 8.15
N HIS A 273 -10.41 0.59 9.18
CA HIS A 273 -11.71 1.26 9.03
C HIS A 273 -11.52 2.72 8.63
N LEU A 274 -10.54 3.40 9.22
CA LEU A 274 -10.26 4.78 8.88
C LEU A 274 -9.69 4.91 7.45
N ALA A 275 -8.85 3.96 7.02
CA ALA A 275 -8.40 3.89 5.63
C ALA A 275 -9.57 3.62 4.66
N GLU A 276 -10.52 2.76 5.03
CA GLU A 276 -11.76 2.55 4.26
C GLU A 276 -12.59 3.84 4.17
N TYR A 277 -12.71 4.57 5.27
CA TYR A 277 -13.41 5.87 5.29
C TYR A 277 -12.76 6.87 4.32
N PHE A 278 -11.44 6.99 4.31
CA PHE A 278 -10.74 7.84 3.36
C PHE A 278 -11.01 7.43 1.91
N ALA A 279 -11.16 6.13 1.64
CA ALA A 279 -11.51 5.64 0.32
C ALA A 279 -12.95 5.96 -0.09
N LEU A 280 -13.90 5.86 0.86
CA LEU A 280 -15.30 6.23 0.63
C LEU A 280 -15.48 7.75 0.43
N GLU A 281 -14.68 8.56 1.13
CA GLU A 281 -14.68 10.02 1.08
C GLU A 281 -13.51 10.58 0.27
N HIS A 282 -13.12 9.88 -0.80
CA HIS A 282 -11.91 10.18 -1.55
C HIS A 282 -11.85 11.61 -2.09
N GLN A 283 -12.99 12.20 -2.46
CA GLN A 283 -13.06 13.57 -2.96
C GLN A 283 -12.55 14.59 -1.94
N THR A 284 -12.73 14.29 -0.65
CA THR A 284 -12.28 15.11 0.46
C THR A 284 -10.79 14.89 0.72
N TYR A 285 -10.37 13.63 0.85
CA TYR A 285 -9.07 13.30 1.43
C TYR A 285 -7.96 13.06 0.40
N TYR A 286 -8.27 12.46 -0.75
CA TYR A 286 -7.22 11.94 -1.64
C TYR A 286 -6.36 13.03 -2.28
N SER A 287 -6.86 14.27 -2.36
CA SER A 287 -6.09 15.41 -2.89
C SER A 287 -4.82 15.71 -2.09
N PHE A 288 -4.78 15.37 -0.80
CA PHE A 288 -3.62 15.60 0.07
C PHE A 288 -3.03 14.32 0.68
N MET A 289 -3.52 13.14 0.28
CA MET A 289 -2.97 11.82 0.64
C MET A 289 -2.28 11.11 -0.54
N GLY A 290 -2.22 11.75 -1.72
CA GLY A 290 -1.71 11.11 -2.93
C GLY A 290 -2.57 9.93 -3.39
N GLY A 291 -3.89 10.01 -3.18
CA GLY A 291 -4.80 8.90 -3.40
C GLY A 291 -4.88 7.94 -2.20
N ASP A 292 -5.06 6.65 -2.50
CA ASP A 292 -5.00 5.58 -1.49
C ASP A 292 -3.57 5.35 -0.96
N ARG A 293 -2.57 5.80 -1.70
CA ARG A 293 -1.13 5.56 -1.47
C ARG A 293 -0.71 5.77 -0.02
N ASP A 294 -0.98 6.95 0.53
CA ASP A 294 -0.56 7.32 1.89
C ASP A 294 -1.67 7.17 2.94
N SER A 295 -2.87 6.75 2.53
CA SER A 295 -4.07 6.72 3.37
C SER A 295 -3.91 5.84 4.62
N PHE A 296 -3.19 4.72 4.50
CA PHE A 296 -2.97 3.77 5.60
C PHE A 296 -1.97 4.30 6.64
N ARG A 297 -0.89 4.98 6.20
CA ARG A 297 0.05 5.64 7.11
C ARG A 297 -0.64 6.77 7.86
N ILE A 298 -1.44 7.57 7.17
CA ILE A 298 -2.19 8.68 7.77
C ILE A 298 -3.23 8.16 8.76
N ALA A 299 -3.92 7.06 8.45
CA ALA A 299 -4.83 6.41 9.39
C ALA A 299 -4.11 5.94 10.66
N ALA A 300 -2.93 5.32 10.51
CA ALA A 300 -2.12 4.90 11.65
C ALA A 300 -1.66 6.10 12.50
N LEU A 301 -1.19 7.19 11.86
CA LEU A 301 -0.79 8.42 12.55
C LEU A 301 -1.96 9.07 13.31
N ALA A 302 -3.14 9.15 12.69
CA ALA A 302 -4.34 9.72 13.31
C ALA A 302 -4.75 8.97 14.58
N LEU A 303 -4.51 7.65 14.60
CA LEU A 303 -4.85 6.75 15.70
C LEU A 303 -3.68 6.51 16.67
N GLY A 304 -2.53 7.17 16.47
CA GLY A 304 -1.33 6.95 17.28
C GLY A 304 -0.76 5.53 17.19
N LYS A 305 -1.09 4.80 16.13
CA LYS A 305 -0.66 3.41 15.90
C LYS A 305 0.75 3.41 15.33
N ARG A 306 1.56 2.45 15.79
CA ARG A 306 2.88 2.17 15.24
C ARG A 306 2.80 1.06 14.21
N TRP A 307 3.77 1.06 13.31
CA TRP A 307 3.98 0.03 12.29
C TRP A 307 5.47 -0.26 12.19
N GLY A 308 5.83 -1.46 11.72
CA GLY A 308 7.18 -1.76 11.29
C GLY A 308 7.36 -1.54 9.80
N GLY A 309 8.52 -1.89 9.25
CA GLY A 309 8.78 -1.68 7.84
C GLY A 309 10.11 -2.26 7.36
N PRO A 310 10.57 -1.87 6.17
CA PRO A 310 11.82 -2.36 5.60
C PRO A 310 13.07 -1.86 6.34
N LYS A 311 14.19 -2.57 6.14
CA LYS A 311 15.54 -2.17 6.61
C LYS A 311 16.23 -1.21 5.65
N ARG A 312 15.83 -1.21 4.38
CA ARG A 312 16.32 -0.27 3.36
C ARG A 312 15.20 0.60 2.80
N MET A 313 15.59 1.79 2.39
CA MET A 313 14.79 2.68 1.56
C MET A 313 14.43 2.05 0.22
N VAL A 314 13.39 2.61 -0.41
CA VAL A 314 13.02 2.27 -1.77
C VAL A 314 14.14 2.63 -2.75
N ALA A 315 14.35 1.76 -3.72
CA ALA A 315 15.30 1.92 -4.82
C ALA A 315 14.56 1.87 -6.17
N ALA A 316 15.23 2.30 -7.24
CA ALA A 316 14.68 2.27 -8.59
C ALA A 316 15.40 1.21 -9.44
N ALA A 317 14.67 0.31 -10.09
CA ALA A 317 15.23 -0.67 -11.02
C ALA A 317 14.66 -0.50 -12.44
N GLY A 318 15.47 -0.86 -13.44
CA GLY A 318 15.07 -0.82 -14.85
C GLY A 318 16.16 -0.26 -15.77
N ILE A 319 15.81 -0.09 -17.06
CA ILE A 319 16.76 0.31 -18.11
C ILE A 319 16.79 1.84 -18.31
N SER A 320 15.80 2.57 -17.79
CA SER A 320 15.64 3.98 -18.13
C SER A 320 16.68 4.86 -17.41
N ARG A 321 17.58 5.45 -18.21
CA ARG A 321 18.62 6.45 -17.89
C ARG A 321 19.57 6.08 -16.71
N PRO A 322 20.79 6.65 -16.65
CA PRO A 322 21.57 6.61 -15.41
C PRO A 322 20.77 7.22 -14.26
N ASN A 323 20.95 6.69 -13.05
CA ASN A 323 20.34 7.18 -11.82
C ASN A 323 18.80 7.03 -11.77
N GLY A 324 18.25 5.89 -12.17
CA GLY A 324 16.81 5.65 -12.01
C GLY A 324 16.25 4.38 -12.66
N GLY A 325 14.92 4.30 -12.78
CA GLY A 325 14.23 3.08 -13.21
C GLY A 325 12.71 3.18 -13.37
N HIS A 326 12.10 2.11 -13.88
CA HIS A 326 10.64 1.98 -14.09
C HIS A 326 9.95 1.14 -13.00
N THR A 327 10.72 0.60 -12.05
CA THR A 327 10.23 -0.29 -11.00
C THR A 327 10.71 0.20 -9.64
N MET A 328 9.83 0.24 -8.66
CA MET A 328 10.19 0.43 -7.25
C MET A 328 10.69 -0.89 -6.69
N MET A 329 11.89 -0.89 -6.15
CA MET A 329 12.48 -2.01 -5.43
C MET A 329 12.37 -1.71 -3.95
N GLN A 330 11.69 -2.59 -3.22
CA GLN A 330 11.46 -2.42 -1.79
C GLN A 330 11.93 -3.65 -1.03
N SER A 331 12.72 -3.41 0.01
CA SER A 331 13.36 -4.47 0.80
C SER A 331 12.41 -5.06 1.85
N ASP A 332 12.80 -6.18 2.44
CA ASP A 332 12.19 -6.70 3.67
C ASP A 332 12.79 -6.03 4.93
N HIS A 333 12.35 -6.46 6.10
CA HIS A 333 12.86 -5.99 7.40
C HIS A 333 14.31 -6.43 7.70
N LEU A 334 14.91 -7.29 6.87
CA LEU A 334 16.30 -7.72 6.95
C LEU A 334 17.19 -6.99 5.93
N GLY A 335 16.58 -6.26 4.98
CA GLY A 335 17.25 -5.48 3.95
C GLY A 335 17.53 -6.23 2.66
N ALA A 336 16.94 -7.43 2.48
CA ALA A 336 16.98 -8.13 1.20
C ALA A 336 15.87 -7.59 0.28
N TRP A 337 16.14 -7.48 -1.02
CA TRP A 337 15.13 -7.01 -1.97
C TRP A 337 14.02 -8.05 -2.12
N LEU A 338 12.77 -7.62 -1.92
CA LEU A 338 11.63 -8.53 -1.88
C LEU A 338 10.54 -8.15 -2.88
N PHE A 339 10.11 -6.89 -2.86
CA PHE A 339 9.03 -6.41 -3.70
C PHE A 339 9.61 -5.73 -4.95
N VAL A 340 9.19 -6.24 -6.09
CA VAL A 340 9.47 -5.73 -7.43
C VAL A 340 8.19 -5.05 -7.92
N HIS A 341 7.98 -3.80 -7.49
CA HIS A 341 6.77 -3.05 -7.77
C HIS A 341 6.90 -2.31 -9.10
N ALA A 342 6.41 -2.96 -10.15
CA ALA A 342 6.50 -2.54 -11.56
C ALA A 342 5.44 -1.48 -11.93
N ASN A 343 5.25 -0.51 -11.04
CA ASN A 343 4.21 0.51 -11.10
C ASN A 343 4.24 1.38 -12.37
N LEU A 344 5.41 1.56 -12.99
CA LEU A 344 5.55 2.35 -14.21
C LEU A 344 5.47 1.50 -15.50
N LEU A 345 5.70 0.18 -15.41
CA LEU A 345 5.59 -0.73 -16.56
C LEU A 345 4.15 -0.98 -17.00
N LYS A 346 3.16 -0.84 -16.11
CA LYS A 346 1.74 -1.07 -16.45
C LYS A 346 1.18 -0.09 -17.48
N HIS A 347 1.88 1.01 -17.73
CA HIS A 347 1.44 2.09 -18.62
C HIS A 347 2.34 2.25 -19.87
N SER A 348 3.48 1.56 -19.96
CA SER A 348 4.49 1.75 -21.02
C SER A 348 4.66 0.51 -21.88
N SER A 349 4.84 0.70 -23.19
CA SER A 349 5.47 -0.31 -24.05
C SER A 349 7.00 -0.14 -24.02
N LEU A 350 7.73 -1.15 -23.53
CA LEU A 350 9.19 -1.18 -23.69
C LEU A 350 9.54 -1.55 -25.15
N PRO A 351 10.69 -1.08 -25.67
CA PRO A 351 11.21 -1.55 -26.94
C PRO A 351 11.58 -3.04 -26.89
N LYS A 352 11.16 -3.81 -27.91
CA LYS A 352 11.37 -5.28 -28.02
C LYS A 352 12.84 -5.72 -28.06
N ASP A 353 13.77 -4.80 -28.29
CA ASP A 353 15.21 -5.03 -28.40
C ASP A 353 15.94 -5.02 -27.04
N GLN A 354 15.23 -4.82 -25.93
CA GLN A 354 15.81 -4.84 -24.60
C GLN A 354 15.75 -6.24 -23.98
N GLU A 355 16.82 -7.02 -24.15
CA GLU A 355 16.93 -8.41 -23.66
C GLU A 355 16.74 -8.58 -22.14
N LYS A 356 16.94 -7.52 -21.33
CA LYS A 356 16.78 -7.51 -19.86
C LYS A 356 16.11 -6.23 -19.34
N THR A 357 14.82 -6.33 -19.02
CA THR A 357 13.94 -5.29 -18.44
C THR A 357 14.43 -4.72 -17.12
N TRP A 358 15.04 -5.54 -16.26
CA TRP A 358 15.69 -5.09 -15.03
C TRP A 358 17.19 -5.34 -15.13
N SER A 359 17.93 -4.47 -15.81
CA SER A 359 19.39 -4.60 -15.94
C SER A 359 20.18 -3.81 -14.88
N ARG A 360 19.56 -2.79 -14.27
CA ARG A 360 20.20 -1.90 -13.30
C ARG A 360 19.30 -1.68 -12.08
N LEU A 361 19.95 -1.55 -10.94
CA LEU A 361 19.36 -1.09 -9.68
C LEU A 361 20.08 0.18 -9.23
N THR A 362 19.35 1.27 -9.08
CA THR A 362 19.82 2.54 -8.52
C THR A 362 19.27 2.71 -7.12
N ARG A 363 20.15 2.90 -6.13
CA ARG A 363 19.77 3.10 -4.74
C ARG A 363 20.62 4.17 -4.06
N HIS A 364 20.14 4.73 -2.96
CA HIS A 364 20.97 5.60 -2.13
C HIS A 364 22.09 4.80 -1.46
N LYS A 365 23.27 5.40 -1.31
CA LYS A 365 24.43 4.75 -0.67
C LYS A 365 24.19 4.49 0.82
N ASN A 366 23.52 5.42 1.48
CA ASN A 366 23.05 5.31 2.86
C ASN A 366 21.55 5.03 2.86
N ASP A 367 21.14 3.93 2.23
CA ASP A 367 19.73 3.52 2.13
C ASP A 367 19.24 2.73 3.34
N THR A 368 20.08 2.48 4.35
CA THR A 368 19.68 1.70 5.54
C THR A 368 19.17 2.62 6.65
N PHE A 369 18.10 2.20 7.35
CA PHE A 369 17.63 2.90 8.55
C PHE A 369 18.62 2.73 9.71
N ALA A 370 18.79 3.77 10.53
CA ALA A 370 19.86 3.85 11.53
C ALA A 370 19.72 2.85 12.69
N GLY A 371 20.79 2.10 12.98
CA GLY A 371 20.82 1.16 14.11
C GLY A 371 19.83 -0.01 13.95
N THR A 372 18.97 -0.20 14.95
CA THR A 372 17.92 -1.23 14.93
C THR A 372 16.58 -0.72 14.41
N SER A 373 16.43 0.57 14.10
CA SER A 373 15.16 1.13 13.63
C SER A 373 14.81 0.66 12.22
N LEU A 374 13.53 0.75 11.91
CA LEU A 374 12.91 0.47 10.61
C LEU A 374 12.00 1.64 10.24
N TYR A 375 11.53 1.68 8.98
CA TYR A 375 10.41 2.55 8.62
C TYR A 375 9.22 2.29 9.56
N GLY A 376 8.79 3.32 10.29
CA GLY A 376 7.76 3.25 11.33
C GLY A 376 8.27 3.36 12.77
N ASP A 377 9.56 3.08 13.02
CA ASP A 377 10.27 3.34 14.28
C ASP A 377 11.01 4.68 14.19
N LEU A 378 10.25 5.75 14.40
CA LEU A 378 10.61 7.11 13.96
C LEU A 378 11.62 7.84 14.86
N ALA A 379 12.66 7.15 15.32
CA ALA A 379 13.86 7.76 15.85
C ALA A 379 14.96 7.76 14.78
N GLY A 380 15.06 8.85 14.00
CA GLY A 380 16.33 9.23 13.38
C GLY A 380 16.55 8.88 11.91
N ASN A 381 15.60 9.20 11.01
CA ASN A 381 15.88 9.16 9.56
C ASN A 381 15.97 10.53 8.88
N GLU A 382 16.62 11.48 9.55
CA GLU A 382 16.99 12.79 9.00
C GLU A 382 18.11 12.67 7.93
N LYS A 383 18.89 11.57 7.95
CA LYS A 383 20.13 11.42 7.17
C LYS A 383 19.97 10.72 5.82
N LEU A 384 18.82 10.88 5.19
CA LEU A 384 18.73 10.70 3.74
C LEU A 384 19.22 11.94 2.98
N GLY A 385 19.49 13.04 3.71
CA GLY A 385 20.14 14.28 3.24
C GLY A 385 21.63 14.11 2.93
N ASP A 386 22.27 14.95 2.12
CA ASP A 386 21.85 16.25 1.57
C ASP A 386 21.78 16.17 0.04
N GLY A 387 21.08 17.08 -0.64
CA GLY A 387 21.38 17.35 -2.04
C GLY A 387 21.01 16.28 -3.07
N VAL A 388 20.09 15.33 -2.80
CA VAL A 388 19.51 14.42 -3.82
C VAL A 388 17.98 14.40 -3.74
N LYS A 389 17.33 14.72 -4.86
CA LYS A 389 15.90 14.69 -5.11
C LYS A 389 15.57 13.48 -5.99
N VAL A 390 14.41 12.87 -5.78
CA VAL A 390 13.83 11.86 -6.67
C VAL A 390 12.71 12.51 -7.48
N GLU A 391 12.78 12.39 -8.79
CA GLU A 391 11.78 12.87 -9.72
C GLU A 391 11.09 11.70 -10.38
N VAL A 392 9.77 11.63 -10.26
CA VAL A 392 8.96 10.69 -11.04
C VAL A 392 8.35 11.48 -12.20
N SER A 393 8.69 11.10 -13.43
CA SER A 393 8.05 11.65 -14.63
C SER A 393 7.10 10.63 -15.24
N SER A 394 5.94 11.10 -15.72
CA SER A 394 4.96 10.31 -16.46
C SER A 394 5.06 10.49 -17.99
N THR A 395 5.83 11.48 -18.48
CA THR A 395 5.97 11.78 -19.92
C THR A 395 7.33 12.43 -20.24
N PRO A 396 7.99 12.14 -21.39
CA PRO A 396 7.78 11.04 -22.33
C PRO A 396 8.38 9.70 -21.86
N ALA A 397 9.02 9.67 -20.68
CA ALA A 397 9.62 8.48 -20.10
C ALA A 397 9.00 8.25 -18.72
N MET A 398 8.20 7.20 -18.56
CA MET A 398 7.75 6.78 -17.23
C MET A 398 8.94 6.23 -16.46
N PHE A 399 9.48 7.06 -15.59
CA PHE A 399 10.79 6.84 -14.97
C PHE A 399 10.88 7.60 -13.65
N THR A 400 11.51 6.95 -12.68
CA THR A 400 11.99 7.55 -11.44
C THR A 400 13.46 7.88 -11.61
N GLY A 401 13.84 9.16 -11.52
CA GLY A 401 15.22 9.62 -11.61
C GLY A 401 15.71 10.28 -10.34
N HIS A 402 17.02 10.25 -10.11
CA HIS A 402 17.66 10.94 -9.01
C HIS A 402 18.49 12.13 -9.53
N THR A 403 18.28 13.32 -8.96
CA THR A 403 18.98 14.58 -9.32
C THR A 403 19.45 15.30 -8.06
N THR A 404 20.30 16.33 -8.17
CA THR A 404 20.70 17.13 -7.01
C THR A 404 19.71 18.26 -6.72
N PHE A 405 19.56 18.68 -5.46
CA PHE A 405 18.71 19.84 -5.11
C PHE A 405 19.26 21.17 -5.67
N GLN A 406 20.57 21.26 -5.90
CA GLN A 406 21.20 22.35 -6.65
C GLN A 406 21.01 22.06 -8.15
N GLU A 407 20.01 22.68 -8.77
CA GLU A 407 19.76 22.61 -10.23
C GLU A 407 20.85 23.39 -10.99
N ASP A 408 22.04 22.81 -11.14
CA ASP A 408 23.01 23.31 -12.12
C ASP A 408 23.13 22.36 -13.30
N SER A 409 22.52 22.78 -14.40
CA SER A 409 22.58 22.11 -15.69
C SER A 409 24.04 21.92 -16.15
N LYS A 410 24.41 20.65 -16.41
CA LYS A 410 25.57 20.25 -17.23
C LYS A 410 26.97 20.60 -16.72
N THR A 411 27.27 20.38 -15.43
CA THR A 411 28.66 20.37 -14.94
C THR A 411 29.05 19.00 -14.41
N SER A 412 30.29 18.57 -14.68
CA SER A 412 30.88 17.32 -14.17
C SER A 412 30.87 17.23 -12.63
N ALA A 413 30.73 18.36 -11.94
CA ALA A 413 30.58 18.43 -10.50
C ALA A 413 29.28 17.78 -9.99
N VAL A 414 28.14 17.98 -10.68
CA VAL A 414 26.85 17.39 -10.29
C VAL A 414 26.85 15.86 -10.49
N GLU A 415 27.44 15.38 -11.58
CA GLU A 415 27.62 13.94 -11.80
C GLU A 415 28.50 13.29 -10.72
N ASN A 416 29.53 13.99 -10.26
CA ASN A 416 30.38 13.50 -9.17
C ASN A 416 29.62 13.45 -7.83
N VAL A 417 28.79 14.45 -7.53
CA VAL A 417 27.94 14.46 -6.32
C VAL A 417 26.92 13.31 -6.33
N LEU A 418 26.30 13.01 -7.47
CA LEU A 418 25.39 11.87 -7.59
C LEU A 418 26.13 10.54 -7.43
N LYS A 419 27.32 10.38 -8.02
CA LYS A 419 28.16 9.18 -7.85
C LYS A 419 28.58 8.95 -6.40
N ASP A 420 28.76 10.02 -5.62
CA ASP A 420 29.12 9.89 -4.20
C ASP A 420 27.94 9.44 -3.33
N LYS A 421 26.71 9.72 -3.77
CA LYS A 421 25.47 9.50 -3.00
C LYS A 421 24.63 8.32 -3.47
N LEU A 422 24.76 7.89 -4.72
CA LEU A 422 24.04 6.77 -5.30
C LEU A 422 24.97 5.58 -5.53
N VAL A 423 24.37 4.40 -5.47
CA VAL A 423 25.00 3.15 -5.88
C VAL A 423 24.19 2.59 -7.03
N GLU A 424 24.87 2.27 -8.13
CA GLU A 424 24.31 1.54 -9.25
C GLU A 424 24.89 0.12 -9.27
N GLU A 425 24.00 -0.87 -9.24
CA GLU A 425 24.34 -2.28 -9.25
C GLU A 425 23.74 -2.95 -10.48
N ILE A 426 24.38 -4.03 -10.94
CA ILE A 426 23.84 -4.87 -12.01
C ILE A 426 22.70 -5.69 -11.41
N PHE A 427 21.51 -5.52 -11.96
CA PHE A 427 20.43 -6.46 -11.69
C PHE A 427 20.57 -7.64 -12.68
N PRO A 428 20.52 -8.89 -12.20
CA PRO A 428 20.07 -9.34 -10.89
C PRO A 428 21.18 -9.69 -9.88
N ASP A 429 22.44 -9.34 -10.16
CA ASP A 429 23.58 -9.68 -9.29
C ASP A 429 23.52 -9.01 -7.91
N ALA A 430 22.70 -7.97 -7.76
CA ALA A 430 22.43 -7.28 -6.49
C ALA A 430 21.91 -8.20 -5.37
N ASP A 431 21.16 -9.26 -5.70
CA ASP A 431 20.63 -10.21 -4.71
C ASP A 431 20.38 -11.58 -5.35
N GLN A 432 20.73 -12.66 -4.64
CA GLN A 432 20.48 -14.03 -5.12
C GLN A 432 18.99 -14.28 -5.39
N ALA A 433 18.08 -13.71 -4.59
CA ALA A 433 16.64 -13.83 -4.78
C ALA A 433 16.16 -13.22 -6.11
N LEU A 434 16.90 -12.26 -6.67
CA LEU A 434 16.55 -11.60 -7.92
C LEU A 434 17.12 -12.30 -9.15
N ARG A 435 18.12 -13.19 -8.99
CA ARG A 435 18.87 -13.84 -10.10
C ARG A 435 18.00 -14.52 -11.13
N SER A 436 16.91 -15.15 -10.69
CA SER A 436 15.97 -15.86 -11.57
C SER A 436 14.64 -15.14 -11.74
N PHE A 437 14.43 -14.00 -11.06
CA PHE A 437 13.12 -13.34 -11.01
C PHE A 437 12.64 -12.96 -12.41
N GLU A 438 13.50 -12.31 -13.18
CA GLU A 438 13.15 -11.79 -14.52
C GLU A 438 12.78 -12.92 -15.49
N ASP A 439 13.57 -13.99 -15.52
CA ASP A 439 13.30 -15.16 -16.36
C ASP A 439 11.96 -15.81 -15.98
N LEU A 440 11.69 -15.94 -14.68
CA LEU A 440 10.42 -16.49 -14.19
C LEU A 440 9.24 -15.57 -14.49
N PHE A 441 9.41 -14.26 -14.33
CA PHE A 441 8.41 -13.26 -14.65
C PHE A 441 7.94 -13.42 -16.10
N PHE A 442 8.87 -13.44 -17.06
CA PHE A 442 8.52 -13.64 -18.47
C PHE A 442 7.95 -15.02 -18.75
N ARG A 443 8.50 -16.06 -18.13
CA ARG A 443 7.99 -17.43 -18.27
C ARG A 443 6.52 -17.55 -17.86
N PHE A 444 6.09 -16.81 -16.85
CA PHE A 444 4.70 -16.85 -16.37
C PHE A 444 3.76 -15.92 -17.12
N GLY A 445 4.21 -15.28 -18.20
CA GLY A 445 3.40 -14.35 -18.99
C GLY A 445 3.49 -12.91 -18.50
N GLY A 446 4.51 -12.60 -17.70
CA GLY A 446 4.93 -11.23 -17.44
C GLY A 446 5.16 -10.52 -18.77
N VAL A 447 4.76 -9.26 -18.80
CA VAL A 447 4.65 -8.50 -20.02
C VAL A 447 6.03 -8.27 -20.65
N ARG A 448 6.33 -8.94 -21.77
CA ARG A 448 7.25 -8.42 -22.80
C ARG A 448 6.41 -7.57 -23.74
N LEU A 449 6.37 -6.26 -23.53
CA LEU A 449 5.82 -5.37 -24.55
C LEU A 449 6.82 -5.26 -25.71
#